data_AF-A0A4X1UU63-F1
#
_entry.id   AF-A0A4X1UU63-F1
#
_cell.length_a   1.000
_cell.length_b   1.000
_cell.length_c   1.000
_cell.angle_alpha   90.00
_cell.angle_beta   90.00
_cell.angle_gamma   90.00
#
_symmetry.space_group_name_H-M   'P 1'
#
loop_
_entity.id
_entity.type
_entity.pdbx_description
1 polymer ?
#
loop_
_entity_poly.entity_id
_entity_poly.type
_entity_poly.pdbx_seq_one_letter_code
_entity_poly.pdbx_strand_id
1 'polypeptide(L)'
;MIPPRLFSARSWAALEGVRRWTPWARAVPGPGRLFPVHAPSRLLLVGCAHRAKHQEPSGKKLLSEKKLKRHFVDQRRVLVRGGRGGDGASCFHSEPRKEFGGPDGGDGGSGGHVILKVDRQVKSLSSVLSRYQGCDGEDGGRKNCSGRNGALLYVRVPVGTLVKEGGQVLADLSHPGAEYVAALGGAGGKGNRFFLANDNRAPVTCTPGQPGQERVLLLELKTVAHAGMVGFPNAGKSSLLRAISNARPAVASYPFTTLNPHVGVVHYEDHQQVAVADIPGIVRGAHQNRGLGLAFLRHIERCPFLLFVVDLSVPEPWVQLDDLKAELEMYEPGLSRRPHAVVANKVDLPQARARLPQLQARLGQAPIALSAATGENLEELLQRLKELHDDHVAVELEQGRQPLRW
;
A
#
# COMPACT_ATOMS: atom_id res chain seq x y z
N MET A 1 -70.97 4.89 6.24
CA MET A 1 -70.39 4.59 7.56
C MET A 1 -68.97 5.11 7.58
N ILE A 2 -68.73 5.94 8.58
CA ILE A 2 -67.59 6.82 8.89
C ILE A 2 -66.51 6.00 9.65
N PRO A 3 -65.24 6.47 9.72
CA PRO A 3 -64.04 5.74 10.17
C PRO A 3 -63.90 5.84 11.71
N PRO A 4 -62.73 5.58 12.36
CA PRO A 4 -61.76 6.67 12.52
C PRO A 4 -60.27 6.31 12.81
N ARG A 5 -59.45 7.38 12.70
CA ARG A 5 -58.15 7.63 13.35
C ARG A 5 -58.31 7.75 14.88
N LEU A 6 -57.23 7.53 15.65
CA LEU A 6 -56.92 8.21 16.95
C LEU A 6 -55.39 8.11 17.15
N PHE A 7 -54.63 9.22 17.17
CA PHE A 7 -54.19 10.03 18.34
C PHE A 7 -53.42 9.19 19.39
N SER A 8 -52.27 9.60 19.93
CA SER A 8 -52.02 10.92 20.53
C SER A 8 -50.55 11.37 20.56
N ALA A 9 -50.40 12.69 20.51
CA ALA A 9 -49.25 13.45 20.94
C ALA A 9 -48.92 13.29 22.44
N ARG A 10 -47.67 13.55 22.83
CA ARG A 10 -47.35 14.54 23.87
C ARG A 10 -45.89 15.02 23.74
N SER A 11 -45.82 16.33 23.53
CA SER A 11 -44.71 17.26 23.75
C SER A 11 -44.15 17.23 25.17
N TRP A 12 -42.91 17.72 25.37
CA TRP A 12 -42.63 18.84 26.28
C TRP A 12 -41.26 19.48 26.02
N ALA A 13 -41.31 20.82 25.85
CA ALA A 13 -40.42 21.88 26.32
C ALA A 13 -38.90 21.89 25.99
N ALA A 14 -38.58 22.74 25.02
CA ALA A 14 -37.79 23.98 25.15
C ALA A 14 -36.69 24.07 26.25
N LEU A 15 -35.49 24.51 25.83
CA LEU A 15 -34.93 25.82 26.20
C LEU A 15 -33.62 26.10 25.44
N GLU A 16 -33.67 27.21 24.69
CA GLU A 16 -32.69 28.30 24.59
C GLU A 16 -31.18 28.03 24.49
N GLY A 17 -30.56 28.64 23.47
CA GLY A 17 -29.09 28.79 23.43
C GLY A 17 -28.51 29.38 22.16
N VAL A 18 -29.14 30.41 21.57
CA VAL A 18 -28.55 31.19 20.47
C VAL A 18 -27.39 32.03 21.01
N ARG A 19 -26.18 31.86 20.48
CA ARG A 19 -25.18 32.94 20.42
C ARG A 19 -24.60 33.09 19.02
N ARG A 20 -25.13 34.11 18.34
CA ARG A 20 -24.53 34.78 17.19
C ARG A 20 -23.16 35.34 17.55
N TRP A 21 -22.21 35.26 16.63
CA TRP A 21 -21.07 36.17 16.56
C TRP A 21 -21.16 36.94 15.24
N THR A 22 -21.26 38.26 15.34
CA THR A 22 -21.15 39.22 14.22
C THR A 22 -19.73 39.78 14.11
N PRO A 23 -19.33 40.28 12.93
CA PRO A 23 -17.96 40.67 12.61
C PRO A 23 -17.71 42.17 12.88
N TRP A 24 -16.44 42.55 13.13
CA TRP A 24 -16.02 43.94 13.18
C TRP A 24 -15.20 44.38 11.97
N ALA A 25 -15.82 45.30 11.22
CA ALA A 25 -15.37 46.62 10.78
C ALA A 25 -14.09 46.81 9.93
N ARG A 26 -14.36 47.46 8.78
CA ARG A 26 -13.45 48.14 7.85
C ARG A 26 -12.79 49.39 8.47
N ALA A 27 -11.61 49.75 7.95
CA ALA A 27 -11.17 51.14 7.80
C ALA A 27 -10.37 51.29 6.48
N VAL A 28 -10.66 52.33 5.70
CA VAL A 28 -9.90 52.79 4.50
C VAL A 28 -9.59 54.31 4.64
N PRO A 29 -8.94 55.02 3.69
CA PRO A 29 -7.55 55.47 3.76
C PRO A 29 -7.38 57.02 3.72
N GLY A 30 -6.15 57.52 3.67
CA GLY A 30 -5.86 58.95 3.40
C GLY A 30 -4.40 59.23 3.00
N PRO A 31 -4.10 60.36 2.32
CA PRO A 31 -3.17 60.42 1.18
C PRO A 31 -1.93 61.33 1.37
N GLY A 32 -0.93 61.25 0.47
CA GLY A 32 0.24 62.14 0.53
C GLY A 32 1.19 62.15 -0.69
N ARG A 33 0.82 62.92 -1.72
CA ARG A 33 1.64 63.82 -2.59
C ARG A 33 2.83 63.30 -3.44
N LEU A 34 3.12 64.10 -4.47
CA LEU A 34 3.82 63.81 -5.74
C LEU A 34 5.17 64.56 -5.89
N PHE A 35 6.01 64.01 -6.81
CA PHE A 35 7.05 64.62 -7.69
C PHE A 35 8.38 65.15 -7.09
N PRO A 36 9.50 65.31 -7.87
CA PRO A 36 9.62 65.31 -9.34
C PRO A 36 10.79 64.50 -9.99
N VAL A 37 10.79 64.62 -11.32
CA VAL A 37 11.58 64.11 -12.45
C VAL A 37 13.09 64.44 -12.42
N HIS A 38 13.94 63.52 -12.92
CA HIS A 38 15.06 63.83 -13.84
C HIS A 38 15.56 62.57 -14.57
N ALA A 39 15.60 62.62 -15.90
CA ALA A 39 16.45 61.79 -16.77
C ALA A 39 17.70 62.62 -17.16
N PRO A 40 18.84 62.01 -17.56
CA PRO A 40 19.00 61.75 -19.00
C PRO A 40 19.88 60.52 -19.40
N SER A 41 19.42 59.89 -20.48
CA SER A 41 20.08 59.36 -21.70
C SER A 41 21.56 58.92 -21.81
N ARG A 42 21.68 57.83 -22.62
CA ARG A 42 22.74 57.39 -23.58
C ARG A 42 23.88 56.51 -23.06
N LEU A 43 23.94 55.27 -23.57
CA LEU A 43 24.84 54.89 -24.67
C LEU A 43 24.53 53.48 -25.22
N LEU A 44 24.89 53.30 -26.48
CA LEU A 44 24.69 52.14 -27.36
C LEU A 44 25.47 50.91 -26.90
N LEU A 45 24.97 49.69 -27.15
CA LEU A 45 25.62 48.70 -28.02
C LEU A 45 24.86 47.35 -28.09
N VAL A 46 24.64 46.94 -29.34
CA VAL A 46 24.71 45.59 -29.94
C VAL A 46 24.98 44.38 -29.02
N GLY A 47 24.11 43.37 -29.16
CA GLY A 47 24.51 41.95 -29.12
C GLY A 47 24.29 41.20 -27.80
N CYS A 48 23.14 40.55 -27.62
CA CYS A 48 22.99 39.48 -26.63
C CYS A 48 23.21 38.12 -27.29
N ALA A 49 24.48 37.72 -27.38
CA ALA A 49 24.87 36.32 -27.47
C ALA A 49 24.75 35.66 -26.09
N HIS A 50 24.40 34.37 -26.11
CA HIS A 50 24.38 33.43 -24.99
C HIS A 50 25.44 33.68 -23.91
N ARG A 51 24.99 33.95 -22.68
CA ARG A 51 25.74 33.64 -21.47
C ARG A 51 24.81 32.98 -20.47
N ALA A 52 24.94 31.65 -20.41
CA ALA A 52 24.42 30.83 -19.34
C ALA A 52 24.98 31.35 -18.00
N LYS A 53 24.10 31.96 -17.20
CA LYS A 53 24.39 32.15 -15.78
C LYS A 53 24.22 30.79 -15.12
N HIS A 54 25.34 30.20 -14.70
CA HIS A 54 25.38 29.20 -13.64
C HIS A 54 24.66 29.78 -12.42
N GLN A 55 23.37 29.47 -12.28
CA GLN A 55 22.74 29.45 -10.97
C GLN A 55 23.11 28.12 -10.35
N GLU A 56 23.97 28.17 -9.33
CA GLU A 56 24.26 27.05 -8.47
C GLU A 56 22.94 26.42 -7.98
N PRO A 57 22.78 25.09 -8.05
CA PRO A 57 21.58 24.43 -7.57
C PRO A 57 21.49 24.69 -6.06
N SER A 58 20.41 25.32 -5.63
CA SER A 58 20.17 25.58 -4.21
C SER A 58 20.29 24.25 -3.44
N GLY A 59 21.11 24.31 -2.38
CA GLY A 59 21.58 23.14 -1.66
C GLY A 59 20.47 22.14 -1.41
N LYS A 60 20.66 20.93 -1.95
CA LYS A 60 19.84 19.76 -1.61
C LYS A 60 19.87 19.65 -0.09
N LYS A 61 18.75 20.00 0.56
CA LYS A 61 18.53 19.63 1.97
C LYS A 61 18.67 18.11 2.02
N LEU A 62 19.76 17.63 2.61
CA LEU A 62 19.89 16.22 2.97
C LEU A 62 18.64 15.89 3.78
N LEU A 63 17.77 15.07 3.21
CA LEU A 63 16.59 14.57 3.91
C LEU A 63 17.13 13.86 5.16
N SER A 64 16.82 14.41 6.34
CA SER A 64 17.17 13.82 7.63
C SER A 64 16.87 12.33 7.60
N GLU A 65 17.85 11.50 7.98
CA GLU A 65 17.74 10.03 8.06
C GLU A 65 16.50 9.54 8.84
N LYS A 66 15.90 10.40 9.68
CA LYS A 66 14.62 10.15 10.34
C LYS A 66 13.42 10.01 9.39
N LYS A 67 13.48 10.53 8.16
CA LYS A 67 12.39 10.47 7.17
C LYS A 67 12.38 9.16 6.35
N LEU A 68 13.42 8.33 6.50
CA LEU A 68 13.60 7.06 5.78
C LEU A 68 13.11 5.82 6.55
N LYS A 69 12.72 5.94 7.83
CA LYS A 69 12.03 4.86 8.55
C LYS A 69 10.54 4.87 8.18
N ARG A 70 10.20 4.39 6.99
CA ARG A 70 8.81 4.09 6.66
C ARG A 70 8.41 2.83 7.41
N HIS A 71 7.51 2.97 8.37
CA HIS A 71 6.83 1.86 9.02
C HIS A 71 6.23 0.95 7.94
N PHE A 72 6.31 -0.36 8.15
CA PHE A 72 5.62 -1.34 7.33
C PHE A 72 4.12 -1.11 7.48
N VAL A 73 3.45 -0.78 6.38
CA VAL A 73 2.00 -0.62 6.29
C VAL A 73 1.48 -1.73 5.37
N ASP A 74 0.61 -2.55 5.91
CA ASP A 74 -0.05 -3.70 5.31
C ASP A 74 -1.44 -3.38 4.79
N GLN A 75 -2.07 -2.32 5.31
CA GLN A 75 -3.37 -1.83 4.86
C GLN A 75 -3.37 -0.33 4.58
N ARG A 76 -3.98 0.06 3.46
CA ARG A 76 -4.09 1.46 3.06
C ARG A 76 -5.42 1.74 2.41
N ARG A 77 -6.16 2.72 2.96
CA ARG A 77 -7.32 3.30 2.30
C ARG A 77 -6.86 4.40 1.34
N VAL A 78 -7.27 4.30 0.09
CA VAL A 78 -6.81 5.16 -1.01
C VAL A 78 -8.03 5.70 -1.77
N LEU A 79 -8.09 7.01 -1.91
CA LEU A 79 -9.03 7.69 -2.80
C LEU A 79 -8.40 7.78 -4.19
N VAL A 80 -8.98 7.10 -5.17
CA VAL A 80 -8.52 7.14 -6.57
C VAL A 80 -9.55 7.86 -7.42
N ARG A 81 -9.08 8.80 -8.22
CA ARG A 81 -9.92 9.55 -9.17
C ARG A 81 -9.29 9.53 -10.56
N GLY A 82 -10.05 9.10 -11.57
CA GLY A 82 -9.64 9.21 -12.97
C GLY A 82 -9.57 10.66 -13.43
N GLY A 83 -8.77 10.94 -14.47
CA GLY A 83 -8.75 12.25 -15.09
C GLY A 83 -10.12 12.60 -15.69
N ARG A 84 -10.48 13.89 -15.70
CA ARG A 84 -11.64 14.39 -16.44
C ARG A 84 -11.33 14.35 -17.95
N GLY A 85 -12.32 14.04 -18.78
CA GLY A 85 -12.21 14.25 -20.23
C GLY A 85 -12.21 15.75 -20.56
N GLY A 86 -11.49 16.14 -21.61
CA GLY A 86 -11.51 17.50 -22.11
C GLY A 86 -12.85 17.84 -22.76
N ASP A 87 -13.22 19.11 -22.77
CA ASP A 87 -14.46 19.60 -23.34
C ASP A 87 -14.37 19.66 -24.88
N GLY A 88 -15.47 19.36 -25.58
CA GLY A 88 -15.54 19.54 -27.02
C GLY A 88 -15.68 21.02 -27.38
N ALA A 89 -15.01 21.46 -28.44
CA ALA A 89 -15.10 22.85 -28.87
C ALA A 89 -16.25 23.09 -29.85
N SER A 90 -16.91 24.25 -29.71
CA SER A 90 -17.81 24.78 -30.73
C SER A 90 -17.11 25.92 -31.46
N CYS A 91 -16.61 25.62 -32.66
CA CYS A 91 -15.86 26.57 -33.48
C CYS A 91 -16.30 26.47 -34.95
N PHE A 92 -16.14 27.56 -35.68
CA PHE A 92 -16.38 27.60 -37.11
C PHE A 92 -15.11 28.05 -37.83
N HIS A 93 -14.86 27.41 -38.97
CA HIS A 93 -13.71 27.72 -39.81
C HIS A 93 -13.79 29.16 -40.29
N SER A 94 -12.68 29.90 -40.23
CA SER A 94 -12.63 31.28 -40.72
C SER A 94 -11.50 31.41 -41.72
N GLU A 95 -11.85 31.77 -42.95
CA GLU A 95 -10.93 32.04 -44.05
C GLU A 95 -11.21 33.44 -44.60
N PRO A 96 -10.17 34.23 -44.94
CA PRO A 96 -10.36 35.48 -45.65
C PRO A 96 -11.18 35.28 -46.93
N ARG A 97 -12.19 36.13 -47.15
CA ARG A 97 -13.11 36.08 -48.32
C ARG A 97 -14.07 34.89 -48.34
N LYS A 98 -14.27 34.20 -47.22
CA LYS A 98 -15.30 33.17 -47.04
C LYS A 98 -16.23 33.56 -45.90
N GLU A 99 -17.46 33.96 -46.24
CA GLU A 99 -18.44 34.47 -45.27
C GLU A 99 -18.95 33.38 -44.32
N PHE A 100 -19.14 32.15 -44.81
CA PHE A 100 -19.63 31.02 -44.02
C PHE A 100 -18.66 29.84 -44.08
N GLY A 101 -17.94 29.61 -42.98
CA GLY A 101 -17.16 28.39 -42.79
C GLY A 101 -17.98 27.30 -42.12
N GLY A 102 -17.69 26.05 -42.47
CA GLY A 102 -18.27 24.90 -41.77
C GLY A 102 -17.76 24.76 -40.33
N PRO A 103 -18.39 23.89 -39.52
CA PRO A 103 -17.94 23.62 -38.16
C PRO A 103 -16.53 23.02 -38.16
N ASP A 104 -15.65 23.55 -37.31
CA ASP A 104 -14.26 23.13 -37.18
C ASP A 104 -13.82 22.89 -35.73
N GLY A 105 -14.76 22.80 -34.79
CA GLY A 105 -14.47 22.46 -33.41
C GLY A 105 -14.09 20.99 -33.26
N GLY A 106 -12.92 20.73 -32.68
CA GLY A 106 -12.43 19.39 -32.38
C GLY A 106 -13.06 18.77 -31.13
N ASP A 107 -12.91 17.46 -31.02
CA ASP A 107 -13.28 16.67 -29.84
C ASP A 107 -12.25 16.86 -28.71
N GLY A 108 -12.70 16.82 -27.46
CA GLY A 108 -11.83 16.77 -26.30
C GLY A 108 -11.15 15.40 -26.13
N GLY A 109 -9.97 15.40 -25.51
CA GLY A 109 -9.22 14.18 -25.20
C GLY A 109 -9.84 13.41 -24.03
N SER A 110 -9.60 12.10 -23.99
CA SER A 110 -10.04 11.27 -22.86
C SER A 110 -9.17 11.49 -21.63
N GLY A 111 -9.76 11.43 -20.43
CA GLY A 111 -9.01 11.48 -19.18
C GLY A 111 -8.15 10.23 -18.96
N GLY A 112 -7.01 10.38 -18.30
CA GLY A 112 -6.10 9.30 -17.98
C GLY A 112 -6.65 8.37 -16.89
N HIS A 113 -6.51 7.06 -17.09
CA HIS A 113 -6.85 6.05 -16.09
C HIS A 113 -5.83 6.00 -14.95
N VAL A 114 -6.28 5.60 -13.76
CA VAL A 114 -5.40 5.25 -12.64
C VAL A 114 -5.31 3.73 -12.56
N ILE A 115 -4.10 3.19 -12.71
CA ILE A 115 -3.86 1.75 -12.80
C ILE A 115 -2.96 1.34 -11.62
N LEU A 116 -3.41 0.38 -10.83
CA LEU A 116 -2.57 -0.30 -9.86
C LEU A 116 -1.72 -1.33 -10.62
N LYS A 117 -0.40 -1.24 -10.49
CA LYS A 117 0.54 -2.15 -11.13
C LYS A 117 1.39 -2.83 -10.08
N VAL A 118 1.44 -4.15 -10.13
CA VAL A 118 2.31 -4.93 -9.25
C VAL A 118 3.77 -4.66 -9.59
N ASP A 119 4.53 -4.22 -8.60
CA ASP A 119 5.97 -4.01 -8.69
C ASP A 119 6.67 -4.84 -7.60
N ARG A 120 7.61 -5.70 -8.02
CA ARG A 120 8.38 -6.58 -7.13
C ARG A 120 9.30 -5.78 -6.20
N GLN A 121 9.69 -4.57 -6.57
CA GLN A 121 10.55 -3.73 -5.75
C GLN A 121 9.79 -3.09 -4.57
N VAL A 122 8.45 -3.03 -4.65
CA VAL A 122 7.61 -2.43 -3.62
C VAL A 122 7.16 -3.52 -2.64
N LYS A 123 7.55 -3.40 -1.37
CA LYS A 123 7.33 -4.43 -0.34
C LYS A 123 6.24 -4.09 0.66
N SER A 124 5.87 -2.82 0.76
CA SER A 124 4.88 -2.32 1.70
C SER A 124 3.99 -1.28 1.02
N LEU A 125 2.76 -1.14 1.49
CA LEU A 125 1.85 -0.08 1.05
C LEU A 125 2.21 1.30 1.65
N SER A 126 3.33 1.43 2.36
CA SER A 126 3.81 2.71 2.90
C SER A 126 4.19 3.72 1.81
N SER A 127 4.56 3.26 0.61
CA SER A 127 4.78 4.12 -0.55
C SER A 127 3.49 4.62 -1.19
N VAL A 128 2.35 4.00 -0.87
CA VAL A 128 1.06 4.32 -1.46
C VAL A 128 0.45 5.53 -0.74
N LEU A 129 0.24 6.60 -1.51
CA LEU A 129 -0.38 7.83 -1.04
C LEU A 129 -1.87 7.58 -0.73
N SER A 130 -2.46 8.44 0.10
CA SER A 130 -3.88 8.36 0.45
C SER A 130 -4.79 8.81 -0.69
N ARG A 131 -4.27 9.56 -1.68
CA ARG A 131 -5.03 10.09 -2.81
C ARG A 131 -4.21 10.03 -4.10
N TYR A 132 -4.85 9.61 -5.18
CA TYR A 132 -4.31 9.68 -6.54
C TYR A 132 -5.33 10.30 -7.48
N GLN A 133 -4.85 11.10 -8.43
CA GLN A 133 -5.66 11.73 -9.46
C GLN A 133 -4.99 11.52 -10.82
N GLY A 134 -5.74 10.95 -11.77
CA GLY A 134 -5.30 10.79 -13.16
C GLY A 134 -5.15 12.13 -13.86
N CYS A 135 -4.35 12.15 -14.94
CA CYS A 135 -4.18 13.34 -15.76
C CYS A 135 -5.45 13.62 -16.56
N ASP A 136 -5.90 14.87 -16.58
CA ASP A 136 -7.07 15.27 -17.38
C ASP A 136 -6.74 15.24 -18.89
N GLY A 137 -7.77 15.05 -19.72
CA GLY A 137 -7.67 15.23 -21.17
C GLY A 137 -7.69 16.71 -21.54
N GLU A 138 -7.04 17.06 -22.63
CA GLU A 138 -7.06 18.44 -23.14
C GLU A 138 -8.37 18.71 -23.91
N ASP A 139 -8.82 19.97 -23.89
CA ASP A 139 -10.00 20.39 -24.62
C ASP A 139 -9.78 20.37 -26.14
N GLY A 140 -10.88 20.24 -26.88
CA GLY A 140 -10.87 20.41 -28.32
C GLY A 140 -10.50 21.84 -28.73
N GLY A 141 -9.93 21.99 -29.92
CA GLY A 141 -9.51 23.27 -30.47
C GLY A 141 -10.17 23.58 -31.81
N ARG A 142 -9.81 24.75 -32.36
CA ARG A 142 -10.17 25.17 -33.72
C ARG A 142 -9.46 24.32 -34.77
N LYS A 143 -9.84 24.47 -36.03
CA LYS A 143 -9.21 23.81 -37.19
C LYS A 143 -9.23 22.28 -37.10
N ASN A 144 -10.28 21.71 -36.51
CA ASN A 144 -10.46 20.28 -36.26
C ASN A 144 -9.37 19.68 -35.36
N CYS A 145 -8.80 20.49 -34.46
CA CYS A 145 -7.77 20.03 -33.53
C CYS A 145 -8.44 19.27 -32.37
N SER A 146 -8.28 17.95 -32.33
CA SER A 146 -8.69 17.16 -31.17
C SER A 146 -7.72 17.36 -30.01
N GLY A 147 -8.27 17.39 -28.79
CA GLY A 147 -7.47 17.46 -27.56
C GLY A 147 -6.69 16.17 -27.31
N ARG A 148 -5.52 16.29 -26.69
CA ARG A 148 -4.68 15.14 -26.32
C ARG A 148 -5.30 14.35 -25.17
N ASN A 149 -5.16 13.02 -25.23
CA ASN A 149 -5.55 12.16 -24.12
C ASN A 149 -4.64 12.36 -22.90
N GLY A 150 -5.24 12.32 -21.72
CA GLY A 150 -4.53 12.34 -20.44
C GLY A 150 -3.63 11.11 -20.28
N ALA A 151 -2.44 11.30 -19.73
CA ALA A 151 -1.50 10.22 -19.49
C ALA A 151 -2.01 9.22 -18.42
N LEU A 152 -1.70 7.94 -18.60
CA LEU A 152 -2.00 6.90 -17.61
C LEU A 152 -1.16 7.10 -16.35
N LEU A 153 -1.79 6.99 -15.19
CA LEU A 153 -1.11 7.05 -13.90
C LEU A 153 -0.95 5.63 -13.34
N TYR A 154 0.30 5.16 -13.30
CA TYR A 154 0.64 3.87 -12.68
C TYR A 154 0.97 4.05 -11.19
N VAL A 155 0.21 3.39 -10.33
CA VAL A 155 0.45 3.29 -8.90
C VAL A 155 1.06 1.93 -8.60
N ARG A 156 2.31 1.93 -8.15
CA ARG A 156 3.05 0.70 -7.85
C ARG A 156 2.59 0.13 -6.52
N VAL A 157 2.18 -1.14 -6.52
CA VAL A 157 1.75 -1.88 -5.33
C VAL A 157 2.54 -3.18 -5.19
N PRO A 158 2.73 -3.69 -3.96
CA PRO A 158 3.35 -5.00 -3.72
C PRO A 158 2.61 -6.17 -4.34
N VAL A 159 3.32 -7.27 -4.58
CA VAL A 159 2.73 -8.56 -4.94
C VAL A 159 1.86 -9.07 -3.78
N GLY A 160 0.71 -9.66 -4.10
CA GLY A 160 -0.24 -10.16 -3.10
C GLY A 160 -1.13 -9.07 -2.51
N THR A 161 -1.27 -7.92 -3.19
CA THR A 161 -2.21 -6.86 -2.78
C THR A 161 -3.64 -7.23 -3.19
N LEU A 162 -4.53 -7.36 -2.22
CA LEU A 162 -5.97 -7.41 -2.40
C LEU A 162 -6.54 -6.00 -2.53
N VAL A 163 -7.36 -5.79 -3.56
CA VAL A 163 -8.10 -4.55 -3.77
C VAL A 163 -9.54 -4.76 -3.36
N LYS A 164 -10.01 -4.01 -2.37
CA LYS A 164 -11.38 -4.07 -1.86
C LYS A 164 -12.10 -2.73 -1.98
N GLU A 165 -13.41 -2.77 -2.12
CA GLU A 165 -14.31 -1.61 -2.03
C GLU A 165 -15.56 -2.02 -1.26
N GLY A 166 -15.94 -1.28 -0.22
CA GLY A 166 -17.12 -1.59 0.58
C GLY A 166 -17.12 -2.97 1.26
N GLY A 167 -15.94 -3.61 1.42
CA GLY A 167 -15.81 -4.97 1.96
C GLY A 167 -15.82 -6.09 0.92
N GLN A 168 -16.18 -5.79 -0.34
CA GLN A 168 -16.09 -6.74 -1.45
C GLN A 168 -14.68 -6.72 -2.05
N VAL A 169 -14.15 -7.91 -2.36
CA VAL A 169 -12.88 -8.06 -3.08
C VAL A 169 -13.14 -7.85 -4.56
N LEU A 170 -12.48 -6.85 -5.15
CA LEU A 170 -12.59 -6.50 -6.56
C LEU A 170 -11.52 -7.19 -7.40
N ALA A 171 -10.29 -7.25 -6.88
CA ALA A 171 -9.16 -7.83 -7.56
C ALA A 171 -8.12 -8.37 -6.59
N ASP A 172 -7.39 -9.38 -7.08
CA ASP A 172 -6.29 -10.02 -6.38
C ASP A 172 -5.01 -9.89 -7.21
N LEU A 173 -4.10 -9.04 -6.75
CA LEU A 173 -2.86 -8.73 -7.45
C LEU A 173 -1.73 -9.66 -6.99
N SER A 174 -1.97 -10.97 -7.12
CA SER A 174 -1.04 -12.02 -6.68
C SER A 174 0.06 -12.36 -7.69
N HIS A 175 -0.07 -11.95 -8.96
CA HIS A 175 0.93 -12.23 -9.99
C HIS A 175 1.80 -11.00 -10.32
N PRO A 176 3.11 -11.18 -10.53
CA PRO A 176 3.96 -10.08 -10.97
C PRO A 176 3.54 -9.54 -12.33
N GLY A 177 3.47 -8.22 -12.45
CA GLY A 177 2.97 -7.57 -13.67
C GLY A 177 1.46 -7.58 -13.81
N ALA A 178 0.71 -8.12 -12.83
CA ALA A 178 -0.72 -7.92 -12.78
C ALA A 178 -1.04 -6.42 -12.68
N GLU A 179 -2.04 -6.00 -13.44
CA GLU A 179 -2.53 -4.63 -13.48
C GLU A 179 -4.03 -4.62 -13.21
N TYR A 180 -4.48 -3.63 -12.44
CA TYR A 180 -5.90 -3.42 -12.17
C TYR A 180 -6.23 -1.95 -12.36
N VAL A 181 -7.25 -1.68 -13.17
CA VAL A 181 -7.74 -0.31 -13.39
C VAL A 181 -8.53 0.13 -12.16
N ALA A 182 -7.86 0.93 -11.32
CA ALA A 182 -8.41 1.43 -10.06
C ALA A 182 -9.53 2.44 -10.29
N ALA A 183 -9.36 3.34 -11.26
CA ALA A 183 -10.35 4.33 -11.66
C ALA A 183 -10.25 4.64 -13.15
N LEU A 184 -11.40 4.65 -13.83
CA LEU A 184 -11.50 5.02 -15.24
C LEU A 184 -11.46 6.55 -15.40
N GLY A 185 -10.71 7.05 -16.39
CA GLY A 185 -10.80 8.44 -16.82
C GLY A 185 -12.10 8.70 -17.56
N GLY A 186 -12.53 9.96 -17.56
CA GLY A 186 -13.76 10.39 -18.21
C GLY A 186 -13.60 10.47 -19.72
N ALA A 187 -14.69 10.21 -20.44
CA ALA A 187 -14.72 10.36 -21.89
C ALA A 187 -14.58 11.83 -22.31
N GLY A 188 -13.83 12.08 -23.38
CA GLY A 188 -13.72 13.41 -23.99
C GLY A 188 -15.03 13.88 -24.60
N GLY A 189 -15.29 15.18 -24.51
CA GLY A 189 -16.44 15.85 -25.08
C GLY A 189 -16.40 15.89 -26.60
N LYS A 190 -17.56 15.93 -27.24
CA LYS A 190 -17.71 16.00 -28.69
C LYS A 190 -17.78 17.44 -29.15
N GLY A 191 -16.93 17.79 -30.11
CA GLY A 191 -16.93 19.10 -30.74
C GLY A 191 -18.14 19.25 -31.67
N ASN A 192 -18.41 20.49 -32.11
CA ASN A 192 -19.56 20.74 -32.96
C ASN A 192 -19.51 20.02 -34.30
N ARG A 193 -18.31 19.75 -34.83
CA ARG A 193 -18.12 18.96 -36.05
C ARG A 193 -18.68 17.54 -35.95
N PHE A 194 -18.66 16.92 -34.76
CA PHE A 194 -19.21 15.59 -34.55
C PHE A 194 -20.73 15.54 -34.78
N PHE A 195 -21.43 16.66 -34.54
CA PHE A 195 -22.89 16.80 -34.71
C PHE A 195 -23.29 17.27 -36.11
N LEU A 196 -22.35 17.31 -37.07
CA LEU A 196 -22.66 17.69 -38.44
C LEU A 196 -23.57 16.64 -39.09
N ALA A 197 -24.74 17.07 -39.53
CA ALA A 197 -25.73 16.22 -40.18
C ALA A 197 -26.28 16.89 -41.44
N ASN A 198 -27.05 16.15 -42.25
CA ASN A 198 -27.57 16.68 -43.52
C ASN A 198 -28.60 17.79 -43.33
N ASP A 199 -29.40 17.68 -42.26
CA ASP A 199 -30.40 18.63 -41.78
C ASP A 199 -29.78 19.82 -41.03
N ASN A 200 -28.67 19.60 -40.30
CA ASN A 200 -27.94 20.66 -39.58
C ASN A 200 -26.48 20.79 -40.06
N ARG A 201 -26.25 21.72 -40.99
CA ARG A 201 -24.92 21.99 -41.58
C ARG A 201 -24.02 22.89 -40.73
N ALA A 202 -24.56 23.56 -39.73
CA ALA A 202 -23.82 24.47 -38.85
C ALA A 202 -24.17 24.23 -37.37
N PRO A 203 -23.91 23.02 -36.84
CA PRO A 203 -24.14 22.72 -35.44
C PRO A 203 -23.33 23.66 -34.54
N VAL A 204 -23.99 24.21 -33.52
CA VAL A 204 -23.36 24.96 -32.42
C VAL A 204 -23.19 24.09 -31.16
N THR A 205 -23.81 22.91 -31.16
CA THR A 205 -23.81 21.98 -30.04
C THR A 205 -22.44 21.35 -29.86
N CYS A 206 -21.93 21.39 -28.63
CA CYS A 206 -20.77 20.61 -28.19
C CYS A 206 -21.11 19.96 -26.85
N THR A 207 -20.43 18.87 -26.49
CA THR A 207 -20.62 18.24 -25.18
C THR A 207 -19.40 18.50 -24.30
N PRO A 208 -19.60 18.71 -22.98
CA PRO A 208 -18.50 18.74 -22.05
C PRO A 208 -17.87 17.34 -21.92
N GLY A 209 -16.62 17.30 -21.51
CA GLY A 209 -15.93 16.09 -21.12
C GLY A 209 -16.46 15.55 -19.80
N GLN A 210 -16.58 14.23 -19.73
CA GLN A 210 -17.15 13.57 -18.57
C GLN A 210 -16.17 13.58 -17.38
N PRO A 211 -16.67 13.63 -16.14
CA PRO A 211 -15.82 13.44 -14.97
C PRO A 211 -15.24 12.02 -14.95
N GLY A 212 -13.98 11.88 -14.54
CA GLY A 212 -13.40 10.58 -14.26
C GLY A 212 -14.05 9.91 -13.05
N GLN A 213 -14.01 8.59 -13.03
CA GLN A 213 -14.56 7.77 -11.94
C GLN A 213 -13.81 8.06 -10.63
N GLU A 214 -14.55 8.19 -9.54
CA GLU A 214 -14.01 8.34 -8.19
C GLU A 214 -14.36 7.11 -7.35
N ARG A 215 -13.36 6.49 -6.72
CA ARG A 215 -13.53 5.29 -5.88
C ARG A 215 -12.66 5.38 -4.64
N VAL A 216 -13.14 4.76 -3.57
CA VAL A 216 -12.40 4.60 -2.32
C VAL A 216 -12.04 3.13 -2.18
N LEU A 217 -10.78 2.82 -2.44
CA LEU A 217 -10.27 1.46 -2.40
C LEU A 217 -9.56 1.21 -1.06
N LEU A 218 -9.73 0.02 -0.51
CA LEU A 218 -8.94 -0.51 0.59
C LEU A 218 -7.97 -1.53 0.00
N LEU A 219 -6.68 -1.22 0.08
CA LEU A 219 -5.61 -2.12 -0.33
C LEU A 219 -5.12 -2.88 0.90
N GLU A 220 -5.05 -4.20 0.79
CA GLU A 220 -4.56 -5.08 1.86
C GLU A 220 -3.52 -6.06 1.30
N LEU A 221 -2.37 -6.18 1.95
CA LEU A 221 -1.37 -7.20 1.62
C LEU A 221 -1.77 -8.56 2.21
N LYS A 222 -1.76 -9.63 1.40
CA LYS A 222 -2.07 -11.00 1.84
C LYS A 222 -1.00 -11.64 2.72
N THR A 223 0.28 -11.34 2.49
CA THR A 223 1.39 -12.04 3.15
C THR A 223 2.00 -11.22 4.28
N VAL A 224 2.06 -11.86 5.46
CA VAL A 224 2.54 -11.30 6.72
C VAL A 224 4.06 -11.45 6.87
N ALA A 225 4.59 -12.62 6.51
CA ALA A 225 5.99 -13.00 6.55
C ALA A 225 6.21 -14.30 5.75
N HIS A 226 7.46 -14.64 5.45
CA HIS A 226 7.79 -15.94 4.86
C HIS A 226 7.89 -17.04 5.92
N ALA A 227 8.47 -16.71 7.07
CA ALA A 227 8.63 -17.62 8.19
C ALA A 227 7.76 -17.19 9.37
N GLY A 228 7.04 -18.12 9.97
CA GLY A 228 6.37 -17.92 11.26
C GLY A 228 7.11 -18.62 12.39
N MET A 229 7.54 -17.89 13.43
CA MET A 229 8.06 -18.51 14.65
C MET A 229 6.93 -19.01 15.53
N VAL A 230 6.96 -20.29 15.87
CA VAL A 230 5.95 -20.99 16.66
C VAL A 230 6.61 -21.61 17.88
N GLY A 231 6.04 -21.41 19.05
CA GLY A 231 6.61 -21.92 20.30
C GLY A 231 5.85 -21.46 21.53
N PHE A 232 6.14 -22.05 22.68
CA PHE A 232 5.52 -21.65 23.95
C PHE A 232 5.89 -20.21 24.37
N PRO A 233 5.11 -19.59 25.27
CA PRO A 233 5.55 -18.40 25.98
C PRO A 233 6.95 -18.62 26.59
N ASN A 234 7.79 -17.58 26.60
CA ASN A 234 9.16 -17.62 27.15
C ASN A 234 10.16 -18.56 26.47
N ALA A 235 9.81 -19.21 25.35
CA ALA A 235 10.76 -19.95 24.53
C ALA A 235 11.84 -19.06 23.88
N GLY A 236 11.70 -17.74 23.96
CA GLY A 236 12.67 -16.77 23.47
C GLY A 236 12.45 -16.31 22.03
N LYS A 237 11.26 -16.51 21.46
CA LYS A 237 10.91 -16.11 20.08
C LYS A 237 11.16 -14.62 19.80
N SER A 238 10.65 -13.71 20.64
CA SER A 238 10.85 -12.27 20.45
C SER A 238 12.32 -11.86 20.58
N SER A 239 13.08 -12.53 21.46
CA SER A 239 14.53 -12.31 21.59
C SER A 239 15.25 -12.81 20.35
N LEU A 240 14.89 -13.99 19.84
CA LEU A 240 15.44 -14.57 18.62
C LEU A 240 15.15 -13.67 17.41
N LEU A 241 13.92 -13.19 17.26
CA LEU A 241 13.55 -12.26 16.19
C LEU A 241 14.39 -10.99 16.22
N ARG A 242 14.67 -10.44 17.41
CA ARG A 242 15.54 -9.26 17.56
C ARG A 242 16.99 -9.57 17.25
N ALA A 243 17.45 -10.79 17.54
CA ALA A 243 18.82 -11.21 17.28
C ALA A 243 19.09 -11.41 15.77
N ILE A 244 18.12 -11.96 15.03
CA ILE A 244 18.27 -12.21 13.58
C ILE A 244 17.90 -10.99 12.71
N SER A 245 17.10 -10.07 13.23
CA SER A 245 16.64 -8.89 12.49
C SER A 245 17.64 -7.75 12.65
N ASN A 246 18.28 -7.33 11.56
CA ASN A 246 19.18 -6.15 11.54
C ASN A 246 18.44 -4.84 11.89
N ALA A 247 17.11 -4.84 11.87
CA ALA A 247 16.27 -3.72 12.28
C ALA A 247 15.45 -4.04 13.54
N ARG A 248 15.02 -3.02 14.28
CA ARG A 248 14.04 -3.20 15.37
C ARG A 248 12.76 -3.81 14.78
N PRO A 249 12.29 -4.97 15.28
CA PRO A 249 11.07 -5.59 14.78
C PRO A 249 9.90 -4.61 14.81
N ALA A 250 9.16 -4.53 13.70
CA ALA A 250 8.00 -3.67 13.58
C ALA A 250 6.78 -4.39 14.14
N VAL A 251 5.95 -3.66 14.89
CA VAL A 251 4.65 -4.15 15.35
C VAL A 251 3.68 -4.04 14.18
N ALA A 252 3.14 -5.17 13.72
CA ALA A 252 2.19 -5.20 12.62
C ALA A 252 0.76 -5.29 13.16
N SER A 253 -0.07 -4.28 12.87
CA SER A 253 -1.43 -4.17 13.39
C SER A 253 -2.47 -4.62 12.37
N TYR A 254 -3.00 -5.82 12.55
CA TYR A 254 -4.00 -6.40 11.65
C TYR A 254 -5.42 -6.17 12.19
N PRO A 255 -6.41 -5.87 11.33
CA PRO A 255 -7.80 -5.93 11.75
C PRO A 255 -8.14 -7.36 12.15
N PHE A 256 -8.98 -7.52 13.18
CA PHE A 256 -9.40 -8.81 13.75
C PHE A 256 -8.41 -9.50 14.70
N THR A 257 -7.31 -8.83 15.09
CA THR A 257 -6.28 -9.41 15.95
C THR A 257 -6.13 -8.57 17.20
N THR A 258 -6.25 -9.18 18.37
CA THR A 258 -6.08 -8.47 19.66
C THR A 258 -4.61 -8.29 20.03
N LEU A 259 -3.70 -9.10 19.46
CA LEU A 259 -2.26 -8.90 19.59
C LEU A 259 -1.60 -8.77 18.22
N ASN A 260 -0.78 -7.73 18.10
CA ASN A 260 0.00 -7.43 16.93
C ASN A 260 1.26 -8.31 16.92
N PRO A 261 1.46 -9.21 15.93
CA PRO A 261 2.71 -9.96 15.84
C PRO A 261 3.85 -9.00 15.46
N HIS A 262 5.06 -9.37 15.88
CA HIS A 262 6.25 -8.62 15.55
C HIS A 262 6.85 -9.19 14.27
N VAL A 263 7.16 -8.35 13.29
CA VAL A 263 7.80 -8.78 12.05
C VAL A 263 9.20 -8.20 12.00
N GLY A 264 10.18 -9.07 11.81
CA GLY A 264 11.58 -8.74 11.59
C GLY A 264 11.98 -9.08 10.15
N VAL A 265 12.93 -8.32 9.60
CA VAL A 265 13.47 -8.57 8.26
C VAL A 265 14.92 -8.98 8.39
N VAL A 266 15.22 -10.16 7.88
CA VAL A 266 16.57 -10.70 7.77
C VAL A 266 17.14 -10.28 6.41
N HIS A 267 18.36 -9.75 6.40
CA HIS A 267 19.05 -9.33 5.18
C HIS A 267 20.22 -10.28 4.91
N TYR A 268 20.32 -10.75 3.67
CA TYR A 268 21.42 -11.58 3.19
C TYR A 268 22.37 -10.78 2.28
N GLU A 269 23.59 -11.29 2.11
CA GLU A 269 24.65 -10.63 1.34
C GLU A 269 24.30 -10.46 -0.14
N ASP A 270 23.49 -11.35 -0.70
CA ASP A 270 22.99 -11.32 -2.08
C ASP A 270 21.80 -10.38 -2.28
N HIS A 271 21.60 -9.42 -1.37
CA HIS A 271 20.47 -8.49 -1.32
C HIS A 271 19.09 -9.15 -1.16
N GLN A 272 19.05 -10.45 -0.89
CA GLN A 272 17.82 -11.16 -0.57
C GLN A 272 17.35 -10.75 0.82
N GLN A 273 16.04 -10.54 0.97
CA GLN A 273 15.43 -10.28 2.27
C GLN A 273 14.45 -11.40 2.59
N VAL A 274 14.38 -11.78 3.87
CA VAL A 274 13.38 -12.74 4.34
C VAL A 274 12.68 -12.16 5.56
N ALA A 275 11.37 -11.95 5.44
CA ALA A 275 10.53 -11.54 6.56
C ALA A 275 10.20 -12.73 7.46
N VAL A 276 10.40 -12.53 8.76
CA VAL A 276 10.10 -13.51 9.80
C VAL A 276 9.13 -12.85 10.78
N ALA A 277 8.01 -13.52 11.07
CA ALA A 277 7.04 -13.07 12.05
C ALA A 277 7.21 -13.86 13.36
N ASP A 278 7.32 -13.14 14.48
CA ASP A 278 7.12 -13.69 15.81
C ASP A 278 5.62 -13.70 16.11
N ILE A 279 5.09 -14.92 16.17
CA ILE A 279 3.68 -15.16 16.43
C ILE A 279 3.55 -15.40 17.94
N PRO A 280 2.70 -14.63 18.66
CA PRO A 280 2.49 -14.80 20.09
C PRO A 280 2.28 -16.27 20.49
N GLY A 281 2.95 -16.68 21.57
CA GLY A 281 3.18 -18.09 21.87
C GLY A 281 1.91 -18.91 22.03
N ILE A 282 1.94 -20.13 21.48
CA ILE A 282 0.84 -21.08 21.61
C ILE A 282 0.85 -21.63 23.03
N VAL A 283 -0.33 -21.67 23.65
CA VAL A 283 -0.57 -22.28 24.96
C VAL A 283 -1.40 -23.53 24.76
N ARG A 284 -1.18 -24.56 25.59
CA ARG A 284 -1.94 -25.82 25.52
C ARG A 284 -3.45 -25.56 25.52
N GLY A 285 -4.14 -26.10 24.53
CA GLY A 285 -5.57 -25.88 24.27
C GLY A 285 -5.89 -24.67 23.40
N ALA A 286 -4.93 -24.07 22.68
CA ALA A 286 -5.16 -22.88 21.85
C ALA A 286 -6.25 -23.09 20.78
N HIS A 287 -6.33 -24.29 20.21
CA HIS A 287 -7.36 -24.66 19.22
C HIS A 287 -8.80 -24.58 19.76
N GLN A 288 -9.00 -24.66 21.09
CA GLN A 288 -10.31 -24.61 21.76
C GLN A 288 -10.73 -23.18 22.17
N ASN A 289 -10.08 -22.15 21.62
CA ASN A 289 -10.20 -20.76 22.10
C ASN A 289 -9.80 -20.57 23.58
N ARG A 290 -9.04 -21.50 24.17
CA ARG A 290 -8.45 -21.24 25.50
C ARG A 290 -7.31 -20.24 25.34
N GLY A 291 -7.51 -19.08 25.95
CA GLY A 291 -6.62 -17.93 25.79
C GLY A 291 -6.83 -17.24 24.44
N LEU A 292 -5.73 -17.08 23.71
CA LEU A 292 -5.59 -16.17 22.57
C LEU A 292 -5.86 -16.87 21.20
N GLY A 293 -6.01 -18.20 21.20
CA GLY A 293 -5.63 -19.15 20.14
C GLY A 293 -6.12 -18.95 18.70
N LEU A 294 -7.42 -18.88 18.37
CA LEU A 294 -7.86 -18.89 16.96
C LEU A 294 -7.31 -17.71 16.15
N ALA A 295 -7.26 -16.52 16.75
CA ALA A 295 -6.79 -15.34 16.05
C ALA A 295 -5.29 -15.45 15.69
N PHE A 296 -4.48 -16.16 16.48
CA PHE A 296 -3.05 -16.37 16.19
C PHE A 296 -2.80 -17.43 15.14
N LEU A 297 -3.56 -18.52 15.19
CA LEU A 297 -3.41 -19.63 14.26
C LEU A 297 -3.67 -19.17 12.80
N ARG A 298 -4.61 -18.23 12.61
CA ARG A 298 -4.84 -17.55 11.32
C ARG A 298 -3.63 -16.78 10.76
N HIS A 299 -2.66 -16.40 11.60
CA HIS A 299 -1.41 -15.77 11.12
C HIS A 299 -0.38 -16.80 10.68
N ILE A 300 -0.35 -17.96 11.37
CA ILE A 300 0.50 -19.09 11.02
C ILE A 300 0.11 -19.62 9.64
N GLU A 301 -1.19 -19.68 9.34
CA GLU A 301 -1.72 -20.06 8.03
C GLU A 301 -1.12 -19.26 6.87
N ARG A 302 -0.71 -18.01 7.11
CA ARG A 302 -0.19 -17.09 6.09
C ARG A 302 1.32 -17.22 5.86
N CYS A 303 2.01 -18.03 6.66
CA CYS A 303 3.45 -18.26 6.54
C CYS A 303 3.70 -19.55 5.73
N PRO A 304 4.43 -19.50 4.59
CA PRO A 304 4.72 -20.69 3.81
C PRO A 304 5.57 -21.72 4.56
N PHE A 305 6.45 -21.28 5.48
CA PHE A 305 7.26 -22.17 6.32
C PHE A 305 7.29 -21.75 7.78
N LEU A 306 7.55 -22.70 8.67
CA LEU A 306 7.44 -22.54 10.13
C LEU A 306 8.78 -22.79 10.84
N LEU A 307 9.03 -22.03 11.90
CA LEU A 307 10.17 -22.23 12.80
C LEU A 307 9.66 -22.63 14.17
N PHE A 308 9.83 -23.89 14.55
CA PHE A 308 9.46 -24.38 15.88
C PHE A 308 10.56 -24.01 16.87
N VAL A 309 10.30 -23.02 17.72
CA VAL A 309 11.23 -22.57 18.77
C VAL A 309 10.91 -23.32 20.07
N VAL A 310 11.84 -24.20 20.44
CA VAL A 310 11.76 -25.06 21.63
C VAL A 310 12.74 -24.54 22.69
N ASP A 311 12.29 -24.51 23.93
CA ASP A 311 13.11 -24.13 25.08
C ASP A 311 13.84 -25.35 25.64
N LEU A 312 15.17 -25.39 25.58
CA LEU A 312 15.95 -26.51 26.14
C LEU A 312 16.11 -26.46 27.67
N SER A 313 15.80 -25.33 28.31
CA SER A 313 15.91 -25.20 29.77
C SER A 313 14.88 -26.04 30.52
N VAL A 314 13.79 -26.43 29.86
CA VAL A 314 12.73 -27.26 30.45
C VAL A 314 13.13 -28.75 30.50
N PRO A 315 12.59 -29.54 31.45
CA PRO A 315 12.97 -30.94 31.63
C PRO A 315 12.74 -31.82 30.39
N GLU A 316 11.63 -31.61 29.67
CA GLU A 316 11.22 -32.44 28.52
C GLU A 316 10.91 -31.57 27.28
N PRO A 317 11.93 -31.10 26.54
CA PRO A 317 11.73 -30.24 25.38
C PRO A 317 10.99 -30.92 24.22
N TRP A 318 11.09 -32.26 24.10
CA TRP A 318 10.40 -33.02 23.05
C TRP A 318 8.87 -32.95 23.19
N VAL A 319 8.35 -32.97 24.42
CA VAL A 319 6.91 -32.83 24.69
C VAL A 319 6.41 -31.48 24.19
N GLN A 320 7.21 -30.42 24.31
CA GLN A 320 6.82 -29.12 23.78
C GLN A 320 6.61 -29.15 22.27
N LEU A 321 7.51 -29.81 21.53
CA LEU A 321 7.39 -29.90 20.09
C LEU A 321 6.16 -30.72 19.67
N ASP A 322 5.93 -31.85 20.34
CA ASP A 322 4.79 -32.71 20.07
C ASP A 322 3.47 -31.98 20.37
N ASP A 323 3.39 -31.25 21.47
CA ASP A 323 2.24 -30.39 21.80
C ASP A 323 2.00 -29.35 20.71
N LEU A 324 3.03 -28.62 20.29
CA LEU A 324 2.90 -27.58 19.26
C LEU A 324 2.41 -28.17 17.93
N LYS A 325 2.95 -29.32 17.52
CA LYS A 325 2.52 -30.01 16.30
C LYS A 325 1.08 -30.49 16.41
N ALA A 326 0.71 -31.09 17.54
CA ALA A 326 -0.65 -31.55 17.79
C ALA A 326 -1.64 -30.38 17.76
N GLU A 327 -1.29 -29.22 18.33
CA GLU A 327 -2.15 -28.04 18.32
C GLU A 327 -2.36 -27.44 16.93
N LEU A 328 -1.32 -27.39 16.10
CA LEU A 328 -1.45 -26.97 14.71
C LEU A 328 -2.33 -27.93 13.91
N GLU A 329 -2.17 -29.23 14.11
CA GLU A 329 -2.95 -30.25 13.40
C GLU A 329 -4.42 -30.28 13.84
N MET A 330 -4.69 -30.04 15.14
CA MET A 330 -6.06 -29.92 15.67
C MET A 330 -6.78 -28.67 15.16
N TYR A 331 -6.04 -27.63 14.77
CA TYR A 331 -6.61 -26.42 14.20
C TYR A 331 -6.89 -26.57 12.70
N GLU A 332 -5.89 -26.96 11.93
CA GLU A 332 -6.03 -27.21 10.49
C GLU A 332 -5.21 -28.45 10.09
N PRO A 333 -5.86 -29.51 9.57
CA PRO A 333 -5.16 -30.71 9.13
C PRO A 333 -4.10 -30.38 8.07
N GLY A 334 -2.87 -30.85 8.27
CA GLY A 334 -1.75 -30.61 7.36
C GLY A 334 -0.93 -29.34 7.64
N LEU A 335 -1.33 -28.47 8.56
CA LEU A 335 -0.54 -27.28 8.94
C LEU A 335 0.80 -27.65 9.58
N SER A 336 0.84 -28.76 10.33
CA SER A 336 2.06 -29.30 10.94
C SER A 336 3.06 -29.87 9.92
N ARG A 337 2.59 -30.21 8.71
CA ARG A 337 3.38 -30.83 7.63
C ARG A 337 4.06 -29.82 6.72
N ARG A 338 3.79 -28.53 6.91
CA ARG A 338 4.48 -27.47 6.16
C ARG A 338 5.99 -27.58 6.33
N PRO A 339 6.79 -27.09 5.36
CA PRO A 339 8.23 -27.01 5.52
C PRO A 339 8.56 -26.30 6.83
N HIS A 340 9.35 -26.95 7.69
CA HIS A 340 9.66 -26.43 9.01
C HIS A 340 11.09 -26.74 9.43
N ALA A 341 11.62 -25.88 10.31
CA ALA A 341 12.86 -26.14 11.05
C ALA A 341 12.59 -26.13 12.54
N VAL A 342 13.33 -26.95 13.29
CA VAL A 342 13.27 -26.99 14.75
C VAL A 342 14.47 -26.24 15.29
N VAL A 343 14.20 -25.18 16.05
CA VAL A 343 15.18 -24.32 16.71
C VAL A 343 15.18 -24.62 18.20
N ALA A 344 16.29 -25.16 18.68
CA ALA A 344 16.51 -25.46 20.08
C ALA A 344 17.24 -24.28 20.75
N ASN A 345 16.49 -23.46 21.48
CA ASN A 345 16.99 -22.22 22.08
C ASN A 345 17.49 -22.42 23.52
N LYS A 346 18.28 -21.45 24.01
CA LYS A 346 18.88 -21.37 25.35
C LYS A 346 20.04 -22.34 25.62
N VAL A 347 20.84 -22.64 24.60
CA VAL A 347 22.04 -23.50 24.74
C VAL A 347 23.13 -22.93 25.65
N ASP A 348 23.04 -21.64 25.97
CA ASP A 348 23.89 -20.96 26.95
C ASP A 348 23.80 -21.57 28.36
N LEU A 349 22.69 -22.26 28.66
CA LEU A 349 22.52 -22.97 29.93
C LEU A 349 23.17 -24.37 29.87
N PRO A 350 24.02 -24.75 30.84
CA PRO A 350 24.67 -26.07 30.86
C PRO A 350 23.67 -27.24 30.84
N GLN A 351 22.53 -27.07 31.52
CA GLN A 351 21.45 -28.06 31.56
C GLN A 351 20.77 -28.23 30.21
N ALA A 352 20.65 -27.15 29.44
CA ALA A 352 20.08 -27.17 28.10
C ALA A 352 21.00 -27.91 27.12
N ARG A 353 22.31 -27.62 27.19
CA ARG A 353 23.32 -28.27 26.34
C ARG A 353 23.38 -29.79 26.55
N ALA A 354 23.21 -30.25 27.79
CA ALA A 354 23.16 -31.68 28.12
C ALA A 354 21.96 -32.43 27.50
N ARG A 355 20.86 -31.73 27.19
CA ARG A 355 19.63 -32.31 26.63
C ARG A 355 19.57 -32.33 25.11
N LEU A 356 20.47 -31.62 24.44
CA LEU A 356 20.54 -31.53 22.97
C LEU A 356 20.67 -32.91 22.28
N PRO A 357 21.53 -33.84 22.76
CA PRO A 357 21.62 -35.18 22.14
C PRO A 357 20.33 -35.99 22.26
N GLN A 358 19.61 -35.83 23.38
CA GLN A 358 18.33 -36.51 23.60
C GLN A 358 17.25 -36.01 22.64
N LEU A 359 17.20 -34.69 22.40
CA LEU A 359 16.31 -34.08 21.43
C LEU A 359 16.64 -34.53 20.00
N GLN A 360 17.91 -34.57 19.64
CA GLN A 360 18.37 -35.02 18.33
C GLN A 360 18.00 -36.49 18.07
N ALA A 361 18.20 -37.37 19.06
CA ALA A 361 17.83 -38.78 18.97
C ALA A 361 16.32 -38.98 18.74
N ARG A 362 15.47 -38.13 19.32
CA ARG A 362 14.00 -38.18 19.16
C ARG A 362 13.53 -37.62 17.82
N LEU A 363 14.18 -36.57 17.33
CA LEU A 363 13.82 -35.91 16.07
C LEU A 363 14.23 -36.72 14.84
N GLY A 364 15.30 -37.52 14.94
CA GLY A 364 15.91 -38.19 13.78
C GLY A 364 16.62 -37.22 12.81
N GLN A 365 16.65 -35.93 13.15
CA GLN A 365 17.32 -34.86 12.42
C GLN A 365 17.99 -33.91 13.41
N ALA A 366 19.06 -33.24 12.99
CA ALA A 366 19.76 -32.27 13.83
C ALA A 366 18.89 -31.00 14.02
N PRO A 367 18.46 -30.66 15.25
CA PRO A 367 17.85 -29.37 15.51
C PRO A 367 18.90 -28.26 15.46
N ILE A 368 18.52 -27.06 15.05
CA ILE A 368 19.40 -25.89 15.08
C ILE A 368 19.51 -25.43 16.52
N ALA A 369 20.65 -25.66 17.14
CA ALA A 369 20.88 -25.35 18.54
C ALA A 369 21.56 -23.98 18.66
N LEU A 370 20.88 -23.01 19.28
CA LEU A 370 21.35 -21.63 19.37
C LEU A 370 21.01 -20.96 20.70
N SER A 371 21.64 -19.82 20.96
CA SER A 371 21.24 -18.93 22.04
C SER A 371 20.87 -17.55 21.50
N ALA A 372 19.59 -17.22 21.59
CA ALA A 372 19.12 -15.88 21.26
C ALA A 372 19.68 -14.78 22.19
N ALA A 373 20.20 -15.13 23.38
CA ALA A 373 20.70 -14.18 24.36
C ALA A 373 22.18 -13.85 24.14
N THR A 374 23.01 -14.85 23.84
CA THR A 374 24.44 -14.67 23.59
C THR A 374 24.77 -14.44 22.12
N GLY A 375 23.85 -14.79 21.21
CA GLY A 375 24.07 -14.78 19.76
C GLY A 375 24.82 -16.01 19.25
N GLU A 376 25.01 -17.03 20.09
CA GLU A 376 25.68 -18.26 19.69
C GLU A 376 24.88 -19.00 18.60
N ASN A 377 25.57 -19.32 17.49
CA ASN A 377 25.09 -20.15 16.39
C ASN A 377 23.85 -19.59 15.65
N LEU A 378 23.77 -18.26 15.50
CA LEU A 378 22.72 -17.63 14.70
C LEU A 378 22.93 -17.82 13.20
N GLU A 379 24.18 -17.99 12.75
CA GLU A 379 24.52 -18.17 11.35
C GLU A 379 23.89 -19.44 10.75
N GLU A 380 23.87 -20.54 11.51
CA GLU A 380 23.24 -21.80 11.09
C GLU A 380 21.73 -21.62 10.88
N LEU A 381 21.07 -20.84 11.75
CA LEU A 381 19.65 -20.50 11.57
C LEU A 381 19.42 -19.68 10.31
N LEU A 382 20.26 -18.67 10.07
CA LEU A 382 20.14 -17.81 8.89
C LEU A 382 20.34 -18.62 7.61
N GLN A 383 21.30 -19.53 7.57
CA GLN A 383 21.54 -20.41 6.44
C GLN A 383 20.34 -21.34 6.20
N ARG A 384 19.82 -22.00 7.25
CA ARG A 384 18.65 -22.88 7.08
C ARG A 384 17.41 -22.12 6.63
N LEU A 385 17.22 -20.91 7.13
CA LEU A 385 16.10 -20.05 6.74
C LEU A 385 16.19 -19.64 5.27
N LYS A 386 17.40 -19.44 4.75
CA LYS A 386 17.66 -19.19 3.34
C LYS A 386 17.30 -20.40 2.49
N GLU A 387 17.79 -21.59 2.87
CA GLU A 387 17.47 -22.84 2.17
C GLU A 387 15.96 -23.09 2.09
N LEU A 388 15.23 -22.95 3.20
CA LEU A 388 13.78 -23.10 3.21
C LEU A 388 13.06 -22.10 2.29
N HIS A 389 13.57 -20.87 2.22
CA HIS A 389 13.02 -19.85 1.35
C HIS A 389 13.32 -20.16 -0.13
N ASP A 390 14.55 -20.58 -0.45
CA ASP A 390 14.97 -20.92 -1.80
C ASP A 390 14.26 -22.19 -2.32
N ASP A 391 14.03 -23.19 -1.46
CA ASP A 391 13.23 -24.38 -1.76
C ASP A 391 11.77 -23.99 -2.04
N HIS A 392 11.18 -23.13 -1.20
CA HIS A 392 9.83 -22.62 -1.44
C HIS A 392 9.76 -21.85 -2.77
N VAL A 393 10.79 -21.05 -3.06
CA VAL A 393 10.95 -20.32 -4.33
C VAL A 393 10.96 -21.29 -5.51
N ALA A 394 11.74 -22.37 -5.43
CA ALA A 394 11.81 -23.39 -6.48
C ALA A 394 10.46 -24.09 -6.70
N VAL A 395 9.78 -24.49 -5.63
CA VAL A 395 8.46 -25.15 -5.71
C VAL A 395 7.41 -24.25 -6.34
N GLU A 396 7.39 -22.95 -6.00
CA GLU A 396 6.47 -22.02 -6.67
C GLU A 396 6.78 -21.94 -8.16
N LEU A 397 8.07 -21.81 -8.53
CA LEU A 397 8.51 -21.69 -9.93
C LEU A 397 8.07 -22.90 -10.78
N GLU A 398 8.18 -24.12 -10.23
CA GLU A 398 7.72 -25.35 -10.87
C GLU A 398 6.20 -25.40 -11.07
N GLN A 399 5.44 -24.78 -10.16
CA GLN A 399 3.98 -24.65 -10.27
C GLN A 399 3.53 -23.49 -11.18
N GLY A 400 4.46 -22.84 -11.90
CA GLY A 400 4.20 -21.67 -12.74
C GLY A 400 3.88 -20.40 -11.95
N ARG A 401 4.12 -20.39 -10.63
CA ARG A 401 3.95 -19.24 -9.74
C ARG A 401 5.34 -18.66 -9.45
N GLN A 402 5.58 -17.37 -9.69
CA GLN A 402 6.91 -16.82 -9.36
C GLN A 402 6.96 -16.36 -7.90
N PRO A 403 7.92 -16.84 -7.11
CA PRO A 403 7.94 -16.68 -5.68
C PRO A 403 8.24 -15.27 -5.21
N LEU A 404 7.70 -14.97 -4.04
CA LEU A 404 7.85 -13.71 -3.33
C LEU A 404 9.31 -13.51 -2.91
N ARG A 405 10.07 -12.72 -3.67
CA ARG A 405 11.36 -12.17 -3.20
C ARG A 405 11.08 -10.91 -2.38
N TRP A 406 11.63 -10.75 -1.17
CA TRP A 406 11.54 -9.51 -0.40
C TRP A 406 12.70 -8.57 -0.63
#